data_AF-A0A1H4BRF1-F1
#
_entry.id   AF-A0A1H4BRF1-F1
#
_cell.length_a   1.000
_cell.length_b   1.000
_cell.length_c   1.000
_cell.angle_alpha   90.00
_cell.angle_beta   90.00
_cell.angle_gamma   90.00
#
_symmetry.space_group_name_H-M   'P 1'
#
loop_
_entity.id
_entity.type
_entity.pdbx_description
1 polymer ?
#
loop_
_entity_poly.entity_id
_entity_poly.type
_entity_poly.pdbx_seq_one_letter_code
_entity_poly.pdbx_strand_id
1 'polypeptide(L)'
;MKLRKEIEPQIHVAEFRYPKVLQCIMDYDAYLSTNDDEDRSEYTKLTERLQQLTGKDISTYNLWEWWEEEGAEVLAFRISLPAPKQVNDFSKIELTEVIRRMGSYRQPEAGWEEQTFEENFRIYLVDYYHELLKLNFKTYNYQKIFGPQRSRDHKPGWLTDEEKVAALWNDGNFK
;
A
#
# COMPACT_ATOMS: atom_id res chain seq x y z
N MET A 1 -0.87 4.65 -19.79
CA MET A 1 0.51 4.22 -20.16
C MET A 1 0.89 3.01 -19.30
N LYS A 2 1.77 2.10 -19.77
CA LYS A 2 2.33 1.05 -18.90
C LYS A 2 3.57 1.60 -18.19
N LEU A 3 3.63 1.51 -16.86
CA LEU A 3 4.83 1.91 -16.11
C LEU A 3 5.87 0.80 -16.24
N ARG A 4 7.15 1.15 -16.11
CA ARG A 4 8.22 0.15 -16.04
C ARG A 4 8.17 -0.61 -14.72
N LYS A 5 8.78 -1.80 -14.69
CA LYS A 5 8.65 -2.77 -13.60
C LYS A 5 9.12 -2.22 -12.24
N GLU A 6 10.04 -1.27 -12.24
CA GLU A 6 10.59 -0.64 -11.04
C GLU A 6 9.56 0.23 -10.31
N ILE A 7 8.56 0.73 -11.04
CA ILE A 7 7.49 1.59 -10.53
C ILE A 7 6.23 0.77 -10.26
N GLU A 8 5.92 -0.21 -11.14
CA GLU A 8 4.71 -1.04 -11.03
C GLU A 8 4.67 -1.85 -9.71
N PRO A 9 3.54 -1.87 -9.00
CA PRO A 9 3.32 -2.82 -7.91
C PRO A 9 3.49 -4.25 -8.41
N GLN A 10 4.26 -5.07 -7.68
CA GLN A 10 4.53 -6.45 -8.07
C GLN A 10 3.39 -7.39 -7.63
N ILE A 11 2.20 -7.21 -8.19
CA ILE A 11 0.96 -7.92 -7.77
C ILE A 11 1.12 -9.43 -7.82
N HIS A 12 1.71 -9.98 -8.87
CA HIS A 12 1.96 -11.42 -8.99
C HIS A 12 2.80 -11.99 -7.83
N VAL A 13 3.71 -11.20 -7.25
CA VAL A 13 4.49 -11.60 -6.08
C VAL A 13 3.61 -11.60 -4.83
N ALA A 14 2.73 -10.61 -4.70
CA ALA A 14 1.76 -10.54 -3.61
C ALA A 14 0.81 -11.73 -3.66
N GLU A 15 0.22 -12.01 -4.83
CA GLU A 15 -0.69 -13.13 -5.08
C GLU A 15 -0.05 -14.48 -4.73
N PHE A 16 1.21 -14.69 -5.11
CA PHE A 16 1.94 -15.91 -4.77
C PHE A 16 2.19 -16.08 -3.27
N ARG A 17 2.46 -14.99 -2.54
CA ARG A 17 2.76 -15.01 -1.10
C ARG A 17 1.50 -15.04 -0.24
N TYR A 18 0.42 -14.44 -0.72
CA TYR A 18 -0.80 -14.15 0.01
C TYR A 18 -1.38 -15.34 0.76
N PRO A 19 -1.60 -16.53 0.16
CA PRO A 19 -2.20 -17.64 0.90
C PRO A 19 -1.38 -18.08 2.11
N LYS A 20 -0.04 -18.03 2.00
CA LYS A 20 0.86 -18.42 3.10
C LYS A 20 0.88 -17.37 4.19
N VAL A 21 0.88 -16.09 3.82
CA VAL A 21 0.83 -14.98 4.78
C VAL A 21 -0.49 -14.98 5.55
N LEU A 22 -1.61 -15.11 4.83
CA LEU A 22 -2.94 -15.20 5.45
C LEU A 22 -3.02 -16.39 6.40
N GLN A 23 -2.53 -17.56 5.99
CA GLN A 23 -2.50 -18.73 6.86
C GLN A 23 -1.70 -18.47 8.15
N CYS A 24 -0.55 -17.79 8.08
CA CYS A 24 0.22 -17.48 9.29
C CYS A 24 -0.57 -16.61 10.27
N ILE A 25 -1.30 -15.62 9.76
CA ILE A 25 -2.14 -14.73 10.60
C ILE A 25 -3.30 -15.52 11.22
N MET A 26 -3.97 -16.36 10.43
CA MET A 26 -5.08 -17.20 10.90
C MET A 26 -4.64 -18.29 11.88
N ASP A 27 -3.45 -18.89 11.69
CA ASP A 27 -2.88 -19.87 12.62
C ASP A 27 -2.63 -19.23 13.99
N TYR A 28 -2.14 -17.98 14.00
CA TYR A 28 -1.91 -17.23 15.23
C TYR A 28 -3.23 -16.83 15.93
N ASP A 29 -4.21 -16.35 15.17
CA ASP A 29 -5.55 -16.07 15.70
C ASP A 29 -6.20 -17.32 16.31
N ALA A 30 -6.13 -18.44 15.61
CA ALA A 30 -6.60 -19.73 16.11
C ALA A 30 -5.86 -20.17 17.39
N TYR A 31 -4.56 -19.90 17.49
CA TYR A 31 -3.79 -20.18 18.71
C TYR A 31 -4.33 -19.35 19.89
N LEU A 32 -4.53 -18.04 19.71
CA LEU A 32 -5.03 -17.13 20.74
C LEU A 32 -6.46 -17.45 21.20
N SER A 33 -7.25 -18.13 20.36
CA SER A 33 -8.62 -18.56 20.75
C SER A 33 -8.64 -19.57 21.90
N THR A 34 -7.52 -20.26 22.16
CA THR A 34 -7.42 -21.33 23.17
C THR A 34 -6.22 -21.20 24.10
N ASN A 35 -5.29 -20.28 23.81
CA ASN A 35 -4.05 -20.08 24.57
C ASN A 35 -3.83 -18.59 24.80
N ASP A 36 -3.05 -18.26 25.82
CA ASP A 36 -2.51 -16.91 25.99
C ASP A 36 -1.10 -16.84 25.39
N ASP A 37 -0.64 -15.64 25.07
CA ASP A 37 0.70 -15.33 24.58
C ASP A 37 1.29 -14.14 25.36
N GLU A 38 1.14 -14.17 26.70
CA GLU A 38 1.61 -13.09 27.59
C GLU A 38 3.11 -12.77 27.39
N ASP A 39 3.92 -13.80 27.09
CA ASP A 39 5.36 -13.67 26.85
C ASP A 39 5.71 -13.29 25.40
N ARG A 40 4.70 -13.18 24.52
CA ARG A 40 4.81 -12.85 23.09
C ARG A 40 5.66 -13.83 22.29
N SER A 41 5.80 -15.06 22.74
CA SER A 41 6.62 -16.07 22.08
C SER A 41 6.02 -16.50 20.74
N GLU A 42 4.70 -16.69 20.65
CA GLU A 42 4.03 -17.00 19.38
C GLU A 42 3.97 -15.79 18.44
N TYR A 43 3.72 -14.60 18.99
CA TYR A 43 3.79 -13.34 18.23
C TYR A 43 5.17 -13.15 17.58
N THR A 44 6.24 -13.46 18.32
CA THR A 44 7.61 -13.37 17.80
C THR A 44 7.84 -14.37 16.66
N LYS A 45 7.39 -15.62 16.82
CA LYS A 45 7.48 -16.64 15.75
C LYS A 45 6.70 -16.23 14.50
N LEU A 46 5.50 -15.68 14.66
CA LEU A 46 4.71 -15.13 13.56
C LEU A 46 5.49 -14.03 12.83
N THR A 47 6.01 -13.06 13.59
CA THR A 47 6.77 -11.92 13.06
C THR A 47 7.99 -12.38 12.25
N GLU A 48 8.80 -13.30 12.80
CA GLU A 48 9.96 -13.87 12.13
C GLU A 48 9.57 -14.62 10.85
N ARG A 49 8.50 -15.42 10.90
CA ARG A 49 8.02 -16.18 9.74
C ARG A 49 7.55 -15.25 8.62
N LEU A 50 6.79 -14.20 8.96
CA LEU A 50 6.32 -13.21 7.98
C LEU A 50 7.49 -12.41 7.40
N GLN A 51 8.49 -12.07 8.21
CA GLN A 51 9.70 -11.40 7.75
C GLN A 51 10.48 -12.29 6.77
N GLN A 52 10.64 -13.59 7.06
CA GLN A 52 11.30 -14.54 6.16
C GLN A 52 10.55 -14.71 4.83
N LEU A 53 9.21 -14.75 4.87
CA LEU A 53 8.39 -14.92 3.65
C LEU A 53 8.42 -13.69 2.73
N THR A 54 8.53 -12.49 3.30
CA THR A 54 8.28 -11.24 2.55
C THR A 54 9.50 -10.36 2.40
N GLY A 55 10.48 -10.48 3.31
CA GLY A 55 11.62 -9.59 3.46
C GLY A 55 11.27 -8.21 4.02
N LYS A 56 10.06 -8.02 4.55
CA LYS A 56 9.60 -6.73 5.09
C LYS A 56 9.90 -6.63 6.58
N ASP A 57 10.05 -5.39 7.05
CA ASP A 57 9.98 -5.10 8.47
C ASP A 57 8.53 -5.28 8.94
N ILE A 58 8.30 -6.31 9.74
CA ILE A 58 6.96 -6.68 10.18
C ILE A 58 6.51 -5.83 11.36
N SER A 59 7.43 -5.16 12.07
CA SER A 59 7.11 -4.32 13.22
C SER A 59 6.23 -3.11 12.88
N THR A 60 6.12 -2.77 11.58
CA THR A 60 5.26 -1.69 11.08
C THR A 60 3.80 -2.09 10.93
N TYR A 61 3.46 -3.38 11.15
CA TYR A 61 2.12 -3.93 10.97
C TYR A 61 1.48 -4.30 12.31
N ASN A 62 0.20 -4.00 12.46
CA ASN A 62 -0.57 -4.44 13.62
C ASN A 62 -1.02 -5.90 13.44
N LEU A 63 -0.22 -6.83 13.96
CA LEU A 63 -0.55 -8.26 13.96
C LEU A 63 -1.42 -8.68 15.15
N TRP A 64 -1.62 -7.80 16.14
CA TRP A 64 -2.29 -8.14 17.39
C TRP A 64 -3.79 -7.83 17.33
N GLU A 65 -4.19 -6.69 16.77
CA GLU A 65 -5.57 -6.18 16.73
C GLU A 65 -6.03 -5.91 15.29
N TRP A 66 -5.66 -6.78 14.36
CA TRP A 66 -5.97 -6.61 12.93
C TRP A 66 -7.47 -6.56 12.63
N TRP A 67 -8.31 -7.12 13.52
CA TRP A 67 -9.77 -7.11 13.40
C TRP A 67 -10.38 -5.73 13.67
N GLU A 68 -9.68 -4.82 14.38
CA GLU A 68 -10.11 -3.43 14.58
C GLU A 68 -9.81 -2.54 13.35
N GLU A 69 -9.04 -3.06 12.39
CA GLU A 69 -8.67 -2.37 11.15
C GLU A 69 -9.53 -2.84 9.97
N GLU A 70 -8.91 -3.45 8.97
CA GLU A 70 -9.55 -3.82 7.70
C GLU A 70 -9.62 -5.35 7.50
N GLY A 71 -9.33 -6.13 8.55
CA GLY A 71 -9.36 -7.58 8.52
C GLY A 71 -8.04 -8.23 8.11
N ALA A 72 -7.97 -9.55 8.29
CA ALA A 72 -6.76 -10.33 8.05
C ALA A 72 -6.41 -10.44 6.57
N GLU A 73 -7.40 -10.41 5.68
CA GLU A 73 -7.22 -10.45 4.23
C GLU A 73 -6.46 -9.20 3.76
N VAL A 74 -6.87 -8.02 4.19
CA VAL A 74 -6.20 -6.76 3.80
C VAL A 74 -4.80 -6.69 4.41
N LEU A 75 -4.65 -7.10 5.68
CA LEU A 75 -3.35 -7.19 6.32
C LEU A 75 -2.41 -8.15 5.57
N ALA A 76 -2.89 -9.35 5.22
CA ALA A 76 -2.13 -10.35 4.49
C ALA A 76 -1.70 -9.83 3.11
N PHE A 77 -2.59 -9.11 2.41
CA PHE A 77 -2.25 -8.45 1.15
C PHE A 77 -1.14 -7.41 1.32
N ARG A 78 -1.29 -6.50 2.29
CA ARG A 78 -0.30 -5.44 2.57
C ARG A 78 1.07 -6.01 2.92
N ILE A 79 1.12 -7.10 3.69
CA ILE A 79 2.36 -7.79 4.04
C ILE A 79 2.95 -8.50 2.81
N SER A 80 2.11 -9.13 1.99
CA SER A 80 2.53 -9.87 0.80
C SER A 80 3.10 -8.98 -0.31
N LEU A 81 2.56 -7.77 -0.47
CA LEU A 81 2.97 -6.82 -1.50
C LEU A 81 4.40 -6.30 -1.24
N PRO A 82 5.35 -6.49 -2.17
CA PRO A 82 6.69 -5.93 -2.04
C PRO A 82 6.66 -4.40 -1.88
N ALA A 83 7.55 -3.87 -1.04
CA ALA A 83 7.70 -2.43 -0.88
C ALA A 83 8.22 -1.77 -2.18
N PRO A 84 7.80 -0.53 -2.47
CA PRO A 84 8.34 0.24 -3.58
C PRO A 84 9.85 0.49 -3.37
N LYS A 85 10.57 0.67 -4.48
CA LYS A 85 12.00 1.00 -4.48
C LYS A 85 12.22 2.45 -4.93
N GLN A 86 13.35 3.02 -4.56
CA GLN A 86 13.80 4.30 -5.11
C GLN A 86 14.13 4.14 -6.61
N VAL A 87 13.72 5.11 -7.40
CA VAL A 87 13.85 5.23 -8.84
C VAL A 87 14.50 6.58 -9.13
N ASN A 88 15.75 6.57 -9.59
CA ASN A 88 16.59 7.77 -9.67
C ASN A 88 16.27 8.69 -10.87
N ASP A 89 15.50 8.20 -11.84
CA ASP A 89 15.26 8.85 -13.14
C ASP A 89 13.75 8.87 -13.47
N PHE A 90 12.92 9.25 -12.50
CA PHE A 90 11.47 9.37 -12.71
C PHE A 90 11.16 10.39 -13.80
N SER A 91 10.42 10.00 -14.83
CA SER A 91 9.93 10.94 -15.84
C SER A 91 8.63 11.61 -15.41
N LYS A 92 8.38 12.82 -15.92
CA LYS A 92 7.12 13.53 -15.63
C LYS A 92 5.90 12.73 -16.11
N ILE A 93 6.04 11.99 -17.21
CA ILE A 93 4.98 11.15 -17.78
C ILE A 93 4.66 9.97 -16.83
N GLU A 94 5.68 9.33 -16.26
CA GLU A 94 5.48 8.28 -15.25
C GLU A 94 4.79 8.83 -14.01
N LEU A 95 5.19 10.02 -13.54
CA LEU A 95 4.55 10.68 -12.40
C LEU A 95 3.07 10.96 -12.69
N THR A 96 2.76 11.49 -13.87
CA THR A 96 1.38 11.72 -14.29
C THR A 96 0.56 10.43 -14.30
N GLU A 97 1.11 9.32 -14.80
CA GLU A 97 0.41 8.04 -14.81
C GLU A 97 0.21 7.47 -13.38
N VAL A 98 1.19 7.64 -12.47
CA VAL A 98 1.03 7.25 -11.06
C VAL A 98 -0.12 8.01 -10.40
N ILE A 99 -0.13 9.35 -10.53
CA ILE A 99 -1.19 10.19 -9.94
C ILE A 99 -2.56 9.83 -10.52
N ARG A 100 -2.64 9.63 -11.84
CA ARG A 100 -3.87 9.20 -12.51
C ARG A 100 -4.40 7.87 -11.95
N ARG A 101 -3.51 6.89 -11.71
CA ARG A 101 -3.90 5.59 -11.16
C ARG A 101 -4.45 5.69 -9.75
N MET A 102 -3.82 6.48 -8.89
CA MET A 102 -4.29 6.75 -7.52
C MET A 102 -5.71 7.34 -7.48
N GLY A 103 -6.07 8.20 -8.44
CA GLY A 103 -7.41 8.80 -8.53
C GLY A 103 -8.44 7.98 -9.30
N SER A 104 -8.06 6.87 -9.94
CA SER A 104 -8.92 6.15 -10.91
C SER A 104 -9.63 4.92 -10.36
N TYR A 105 -9.60 4.69 -9.04
CA TYR A 105 -10.30 3.56 -8.44
C TYR A 105 -11.81 3.66 -8.73
N ARG A 106 -12.37 2.52 -9.13
CA ARG A 106 -13.81 2.30 -9.27
C ARG A 106 -14.12 0.99 -8.58
N GLN A 107 -15.20 0.99 -7.81
CA GLN A 107 -15.70 -0.24 -7.21
C GLN A 107 -16.05 -1.22 -8.33
N PRO A 108 -15.52 -2.46 -8.28
CA PRO A 108 -15.90 -3.50 -9.22
C PRO A 108 -17.40 -3.83 -9.10
N GLU A 109 -18.04 -4.13 -10.24
CA GLU A 109 -19.45 -4.54 -10.26
C GLU A 109 -19.63 -6.03 -9.91
N ALA A 110 -18.60 -6.84 -10.16
CA ALA A 110 -18.59 -8.28 -9.93
C ALA A 110 -18.37 -8.63 -8.45
N GLY A 111 -18.84 -9.81 -8.03
CA GLY A 111 -18.59 -10.33 -6.68
C GLY A 111 -17.11 -10.66 -6.43
N TRP A 112 -16.69 -10.77 -5.17
CA TRP A 112 -15.28 -11.03 -4.79
C TRP A 112 -14.69 -12.29 -5.46
N GLU A 113 -15.49 -13.36 -5.57
CA GLU A 113 -15.06 -14.63 -6.18
C GLU A 113 -14.93 -14.57 -7.71
N GLU A 114 -15.57 -13.57 -8.34
CA GLU A 114 -15.55 -13.37 -9.80
C GLU A 114 -14.42 -12.42 -10.23
N GLN A 115 -13.80 -11.75 -9.27
CA GLN A 115 -12.72 -10.80 -9.48
C GLN A 115 -11.35 -11.48 -9.45
N THR A 116 -10.41 -10.90 -10.19
CA THR A 116 -8.99 -11.24 -10.07
C THR A 116 -8.42 -10.77 -8.73
N PHE A 117 -7.28 -11.33 -8.33
CA PHE A 117 -6.57 -10.90 -7.12
C PHE A 117 -6.23 -9.40 -7.16
N GLU A 118 -5.83 -8.87 -8.32
CA GLU A 118 -5.55 -7.44 -8.48
C GLU A 118 -6.81 -6.58 -8.27
N GLU A 119 -7.95 -6.99 -8.81
CA GLU A 119 -9.20 -6.25 -8.68
C GLU A 119 -9.69 -6.18 -7.23
N ASN A 120 -9.64 -7.32 -6.53
CA ASN A 120 -10.02 -7.44 -5.13
C ASN A 120 -9.23 -6.49 -4.21
N PHE A 121 -7.94 -6.29 -4.49
CA PHE A 121 -7.07 -5.45 -3.66
C PHE A 121 -6.71 -4.10 -4.26
N ARG A 122 -7.35 -3.71 -5.37
CA ARG A 122 -6.97 -2.53 -6.15
C ARG A 122 -7.01 -1.23 -5.35
N ILE A 123 -7.99 -1.09 -4.45
CA ILE A 123 -8.15 0.11 -3.61
C ILE A 123 -6.94 0.33 -2.71
N TYR A 124 -6.30 -0.75 -2.23
CA TYR A 124 -5.15 -0.70 -1.32
C TYR A 124 -3.83 -0.39 -2.03
N LEU A 125 -3.80 -0.39 -3.37
CA LEU A 125 -2.59 -0.03 -4.13
C LEU A 125 -2.25 1.45 -4.01
N VAL A 126 -3.19 2.29 -3.56
CA VAL A 126 -2.92 3.72 -3.32
C VAL A 126 -1.82 3.91 -2.27
N ASP A 127 -1.76 3.05 -1.25
CA ASP A 127 -0.74 3.08 -0.18
C ASP A 127 0.67 2.83 -0.76
N TYR A 128 0.78 1.87 -1.68
CA TYR A 128 2.03 1.59 -2.39
C TYR A 128 2.52 2.82 -3.16
N TYR A 129 1.62 3.52 -3.87
CA TYR A 129 2.00 4.71 -4.62
C TYR A 129 2.39 5.89 -3.71
N HIS A 130 1.73 6.05 -2.56
CA HIS A 130 2.14 7.05 -1.57
C HIS A 130 3.57 6.82 -1.07
N GLU A 131 3.93 5.58 -0.70
CA GLU A 131 5.28 5.26 -0.28
C GLU A 131 6.29 5.40 -1.41
N LEU A 132 5.93 5.02 -2.65
CA LEU A 132 6.78 5.27 -3.83
C LEU A 132 7.06 6.77 -4.01
N LEU A 133 6.05 7.63 -3.94
CA LEU A 133 6.23 9.06 -4.11
C LEU A 133 7.07 9.66 -2.98
N LYS A 134 6.85 9.22 -1.74
CA LYS A 134 7.64 9.63 -0.57
C LYS A 134 9.12 9.24 -0.66
N LEU A 135 9.43 8.10 -1.27
CA LEU A 135 10.80 7.66 -1.52
C LEU A 135 11.52 8.48 -2.58
N ASN A 136 10.79 8.99 -3.59
CA ASN A 136 11.39 9.56 -4.79
C ASN A 136 11.35 11.09 -4.88
N PHE A 137 10.41 11.75 -4.21
CA PHE A 137 10.20 13.20 -4.33
C PHE A 137 10.44 13.91 -2.99
N LYS A 138 11.36 14.89 -2.98
CA LYS A 138 11.66 15.71 -1.78
C LYS A 138 10.46 16.57 -1.36
N THR A 139 9.62 16.93 -2.32
CA THR A 139 8.42 17.75 -2.16
C THR A 139 7.21 16.97 -1.66
N TYR A 140 7.29 15.65 -1.55
CA TYR A 140 6.17 14.83 -1.10
C TYR A 140 5.65 15.30 0.27
N ASN A 141 4.38 15.67 0.30
CA ASN A 141 3.66 16.01 1.51
C ASN A 141 2.19 15.59 1.35
N TYR A 142 1.77 14.58 2.11
CA TYR A 142 0.41 14.05 2.00
C TYR A 142 -0.66 15.13 2.21
N GLN A 143 -0.60 15.86 3.32
CA GLN A 143 -1.63 16.85 3.68
C GLN A 143 -1.73 18.01 2.67
N LYS A 144 -0.60 18.47 2.13
CA LYS A 144 -0.58 19.60 1.18
C LYS A 144 -0.99 19.21 -0.24
N ILE A 145 -0.81 17.95 -0.62
CA ILE A 145 -0.98 17.51 -2.02
C ILE A 145 -2.23 16.64 -2.18
N PHE A 146 -2.48 15.77 -1.22
CA PHE A 146 -3.55 14.76 -1.21
C PHE A 146 -4.53 14.97 -0.05
N GLY A 147 -4.44 16.09 0.67
CA GLY A 147 -5.39 16.51 1.70
C GLY A 147 -6.33 17.62 1.20
N PRO A 148 -7.44 17.89 1.92
CA PRO A 148 -8.37 18.96 1.57
C PRO A 148 -7.70 20.33 1.69
N GLN A 149 -7.86 21.15 0.66
CA GLN A 149 -7.33 22.50 0.58
C GLN A 149 -8.39 23.53 0.98
N ARG A 150 -7.98 24.59 1.66
CA ARG A 150 -8.80 25.78 1.85
C ARG A 150 -8.62 26.68 0.64
N SER A 151 -9.63 26.79 -0.21
CA SER A 151 -9.60 27.77 -1.30
C SER A 151 -9.71 29.21 -0.74
N ARG A 152 -9.36 30.21 -1.56
CA ARG A 152 -9.56 31.64 -1.22
C ARG A 152 -11.03 31.98 -0.89
N ASP A 153 -11.97 31.15 -1.36
CA ASP A 153 -13.42 31.31 -1.15
C ASP A 153 -13.97 30.45 0.00
N HIS A 154 -13.10 29.91 0.87
CA HIS A 154 -13.48 29.06 2.02
C HIS A 154 -14.22 27.77 1.66
N LYS A 155 -14.19 27.34 0.39
CA LYS A 155 -14.70 26.03 -0.01
C LYS A 155 -13.60 24.98 0.13
N PRO A 156 -13.89 23.80 0.70
CA PRO A 156 -13.00 22.65 0.61
C PRO A 156 -12.80 22.30 -0.86
N GLY A 157 -11.56 22.33 -1.33
CA GLY A 157 -11.18 21.89 -2.67
C GLY A 157 -10.10 20.81 -2.58
N TRP A 158 -9.97 19.99 -3.61
CA TRP A 158 -8.85 19.08 -3.78
C TRP A 158 -8.02 19.56 -4.96
N LEU A 159 -6.71 19.34 -4.92
CA LEU A 159 -5.87 19.59 -6.09
C LEU A 159 -6.31 18.68 -7.24
N THR A 160 -6.27 19.20 -8.47
CA THR A 160 -6.39 18.37 -9.67
C THR A 160 -5.17 17.47 -9.83
N ASP A 161 -5.26 16.47 -10.70
CA ASP A 161 -4.12 15.59 -10.97
C ASP A 161 -2.95 16.36 -11.57
N GLU A 162 -3.20 17.36 -12.42
CA GLU A 162 -2.16 18.24 -12.97
C GLU A 162 -1.48 19.08 -11.88
N GLU A 163 -2.25 19.59 -10.91
CA GLU A 163 -1.73 20.37 -9.78
C GLU A 163 -0.87 19.49 -8.85
N LYS A 164 -1.29 18.25 -8.58
CA LYS A 164 -0.49 17.27 -7.82
C LYS A 164 0.82 16.95 -8.53
N VAL A 165 0.77 16.71 -9.85
CA VAL A 165 1.97 16.46 -10.66
C VAL A 165 2.90 17.66 -10.61
N ALA A 166 2.39 18.88 -10.75
CA ALA A 166 3.21 20.10 -10.68
C ALA A 166 3.88 20.27 -9.31
N ALA A 167 3.12 20.08 -8.22
CA ALA A 167 3.62 20.20 -6.85
C ALA A 167 4.70 19.16 -6.53
N LEU A 168 4.53 17.92 -7.00
CA LEU A 168 5.53 16.86 -6.81
C LEU A 168 6.75 17.06 -7.70
N TRP A 169 6.55 17.38 -8.99
CA TRP A 169 7.63 17.50 -9.96
C TRP A 169 8.63 18.58 -9.56
N ASN A 170 8.16 19.78 -9.19
CA ASN A 170 8.99 20.92 -8.73
C ASN A 170 10.34 21.02 -9.46
N ASP A 171 10.28 21.23 -10.78
CA ASP A 171 11.43 21.31 -11.70
C ASP A 171 12.38 20.08 -11.71
N GLY A 172 11.87 18.90 -11.34
CA GLY A 172 12.64 17.66 -11.29
C GLY A 172 13.47 17.50 -10.02
N ASN A 173 13.02 18.06 -8.89
CA ASN A 173 13.73 17.95 -7.61
C ASN A 173 13.50 16.59 -6.92
N PHE A 174 14.20 15.56 -7.42
CA PHE A 174 14.20 14.20 -6.88
C PHE A 174 15.04 14.06 -5.60
N LYS A 175 14.81 12.97 -4.86
CA LYS A 175 15.66 12.59 -3.72
C LYS A 175 17.00 12.06 -4.16
#